data_AF-A0A376RCW1-F1
#
_entry.id   AF-A0A376RCW1-F1
#
_cell.length_a   1.000
_cell.length_b   1.000
_cell.length_c   1.000
_cell.angle_alpha   90.00
_cell.angle_beta   90.00
_cell.angle_gamma   90.00
#
_symmetry.space_group_name_H-M   'P 1'
#
loop_
_entity.id
_entity.type
_entity.pdbx_description
1 polymer ?
#
loop_
_entity_poly.entity_id
_entity_poly.type
_entity_poly.pdbx_seq_one_letter_code
_entity_poly.pdbx_strand_id
1 'polypeptide(L)'
;MGASLVAMAKDRPEQDFLGIEVHSPGVGACLASAHEEGLSNLRVMCHDAVEVLHKMIPDNSLRMVQLFSLTRGTKRAIINAVSYRCRLPNW
;
A
#
# COMPACT_ATOMS: atom_id res chain seq x y z
N MET A 1 6.91 9.54 0.53
CA MET A 1 6.07 8.65 1.37
C MET A 1 6.18 7.27 0.75
N GLY A 2 7.11 6.44 1.21
CA GLY A 2 7.42 5.19 0.51
C GLY A 2 8.49 4.38 1.22
N ALA A 3 9.50 5.05 1.79
CA ALA A 3 10.60 4.39 2.48
C ALA A 3 10.16 3.41 3.58
N SER A 4 9.19 3.79 4.43
CA SER A 4 8.69 2.87 5.47
C SER A 4 7.95 1.66 4.89
N LEU A 5 7.16 1.85 3.83
CA LEU A 5 6.38 0.77 3.22
C LEU A 5 7.30 -0.21 2.46
N VAL A 6 8.26 0.33 1.70
CA VAL A 6 9.31 -0.42 1.00
C VAL A 6 10.16 -1.20 2.00
N ALA A 7 10.59 -0.57 3.10
CA ALA A 7 11.36 -1.26 4.14
C ALA A 7 10.58 -2.43 4.76
N MET A 8 9.29 -2.25 5.06
CA MET A 8 8.46 -3.34 5.58
C MET A 8 8.28 -4.49 4.58
N ALA A 9 8.05 -4.16 3.30
CA ALA A 9 7.89 -5.15 2.25
C ALA A 9 9.18 -5.94 1.99
N LYS A 10 10.34 -5.27 2.05
CA LYS A 10 11.65 -5.91 1.97
C LYS A 10 11.91 -6.87 3.15
N ASP A 11 11.50 -6.47 4.34
CA ASP A 11 11.73 -7.23 5.59
C ASP A 11 10.78 -8.44 5.74
N ARG A 12 9.67 -8.45 4.99
CA ARG A 12 8.61 -9.49 5.04
C ARG A 12 8.22 -9.96 3.63
N PRO A 13 9.11 -10.64 2.90
CA PRO A 13 8.82 -11.13 1.55
C PRO A 13 7.67 -12.15 1.50
N GLU A 14 7.30 -12.74 2.63
CA GLU A 14 6.17 -13.67 2.78
C GLU A 14 4.80 -12.99 2.87
N GLN A 15 4.76 -11.66 2.94
CA GLN A 15 3.53 -10.85 3.07
C GLN A 15 3.40 -9.89 1.89
N ASP A 16 2.16 -9.67 1.45
CA ASP A 16 1.82 -8.66 0.44
C ASP A 16 1.51 -7.30 1.08
N PHE A 17 1.75 -6.22 0.33
CA PHE A 17 1.59 -4.84 0.79
C PHE A 17 0.87 -3.97 -0.25
N LEU A 18 -0.04 -3.10 0.21
CA LEU A 18 -0.81 -2.17 -0.65
C LEU A 18 -0.69 -0.71 -0.19
N GLY A 19 0.13 0.10 -0.84
CA GLY A 19 0.15 1.54 -0.58
C GLY A 19 -1.02 2.25 -1.24
N ILE A 20 -1.77 3.09 -0.53
CA ILE A 20 -2.74 4.02 -1.14
C ILE A 20 -2.31 5.45 -0.86
N GLU A 21 -2.19 6.25 -1.91
CA GLU A 21 -1.75 7.62 -1.83
C GLU A 21 -2.49 8.45 -2.87
N VAL A 22 -2.95 9.65 -2.51
CA VAL A 22 -3.61 10.57 -3.46
C VAL A 22 -2.59 11.47 -4.17
N HIS A 23 -1.39 11.59 -3.61
CA HIS A 23 -0.31 12.41 -4.16
C HIS A 23 0.58 11.61 -5.11
N SER A 24 0.37 11.79 -6.42
CA SER A 24 1.10 11.06 -7.48
C SER A 24 2.63 11.11 -7.38
N PRO A 25 3.29 12.23 -7.00
CA PRO A 25 4.75 12.23 -6.76
C PRO A 25 5.18 11.27 -5.64
N GLY A 26 4.35 11.10 -4.61
CA GLY A 26 4.60 10.13 -3.54
C GLY A 26 4.54 8.69 -4.03
N VAL A 27 3.59 8.39 -4.92
CA VAL A 27 3.46 7.07 -5.59
C VAL A 27 4.69 6.78 -6.44
N GLY A 28 5.13 7.74 -7.27
CA GLY A 28 6.31 7.58 -8.12
C GLY A 28 7.58 7.30 -7.31
N ALA A 29 7.81 8.06 -6.23
CA ALA A 29 8.94 7.82 -5.33
C ALA A 29 8.87 6.43 -4.67
N CYS A 30 7.69 5.96 -4.28
CA CYS A 30 7.52 4.63 -3.70
C CYS A 30 7.80 3.52 -4.72
N LEU A 31 7.34 3.66 -5.96
CA LEU A 31 7.59 2.70 -7.04
C LEU A 31 9.07 2.63 -7.41
N ALA A 32 9.75 3.79 -7.51
CA ALA A 32 11.18 3.84 -7.80
C ALA A 32 11.97 3.06 -6.74
N SER A 33 11.77 3.35 -5.46
CA SER A 33 12.45 2.62 -4.38
C SER A 33 12.06 1.13 -4.33
N ALA A 34 10.80 0.78 -4.60
CA ALA A 34 10.39 -0.63 -4.64
C ALA A 34 11.07 -1.39 -5.78
N HIS A 35 11.25 -0.73 -6.93
CA HIS A 35 11.94 -1.29 -8.10
C HIS A 35 13.44 -1.46 -7.84
N GLU A 36 14.10 -0.45 -7.25
CA GLU A 36 15.51 -0.50 -6.85
C GLU A 36 15.78 -1.65 -5.87
N GLU A 37 14.85 -1.92 -4.96
CA GLU A 37 14.92 -3.00 -3.98
C GLU A 37 14.43 -4.36 -4.51
N GLY A 38 13.98 -4.42 -5.77
CA GLY A 38 13.53 -5.66 -6.41
C GLY A 38 12.27 -6.29 -5.81
N LEU A 39 11.38 -5.48 -5.21
CA LEU A 39 10.20 -5.97 -4.50
C LEU A 39 9.10 -6.43 -5.47
N SER A 40 8.57 -7.63 -5.23
CA SER A 40 7.45 -8.21 -5.97
C SER A 40 6.15 -8.28 -5.16
N ASN A 41 6.24 -8.06 -3.85
CA ASN A 41 5.15 -8.15 -2.88
C ASN A 41 4.58 -6.77 -2.49
N LEU A 42 4.91 -5.71 -3.22
CA LEU A 42 4.44 -4.35 -2.96
C LEU A 42 3.68 -3.79 -4.17
N ARG A 43 2.46 -3.35 -3.93
CA ARG A 43 1.60 -2.65 -4.90
C ARG A 43 1.21 -1.29 -4.39
N VAL A 44 0.96 -0.35 -5.29
CA VAL A 44 0.52 1.01 -4.93
C VAL A 44 -0.64 1.47 -5.81
N MET A 45 -1.53 2.25 -5.22
CA MET A 45 -2.68 2.86 -5.89
C MET A 45 -2.71 4.36 -5.68
N CYS A 46 -2.90 5.10 -6.77
CA CYS A 46 -3.09 6.54 -6.74
C CYS A 46 -4.58 6.91 -6.68
N HIS A 47 -5.22 6.78 -5.52
CA HIS A 47 -6.67 7.01 -5.37
C HIS A 47 -7.06 7.40 -3.94
N ASP A 48 -8.28 7.91 -3.72
CA ASP A 48 -8.85 8.08 -2.39
C ASP A 48 -8.99 6.72 -1.69
N ALA A 49 -8.39 6.61 -0.50
CA ALA A 49 -8.34 5.35 0.25
C ALA A 49 -9.68 4.90 0.82
N VAL A 50 -10.61 5.81 1.11
CA VAL A 50 -11.96 5.47 1.56
C VAL A 50 -12.71 4.79 0.41
N GLU A 51 -12.61 5.32 -0.80
CA GLU A 51 -13.22 4.69 -1.97
C GLU A 51 -12.65 3.30 -2.27
N VAL A 52 -11.32 3.15 -2.21
CA VAL A 52 -10.68 1.85 -2.45
C VAL A 52 -11.11 0.83 -1.39
N LEU A 53 -11.11 1.21 -0.11
CA LEU A 53 -11.59 0.34 0.96
C LEU A 53 -13.03 -0.11 0.74
N HIS A 54 -13.93 0.80 0.33
CA HIS A 54 -15.34 0.47 0.13
C HIS A 54 -15.63 -0.35 -1.13
N LYS A 55 -14.90 -0.11 -2.22
CA LYS A 55 -15.24 -0.69 -3.54
C LYS A 55 -14.38 -1.88 -3.93
N MET A 56 -13.19 -2.03 -3.34
CA MET A 56 -12.14 -2.89 -3.89
C MET A 56 -11.51 -3.82 -2.87
N ILE A 57 -11.65 -3.52 -1.59
CA ILE A 57 -11.13 -4.36 -0.52
C ILE A 57 -12.28 -5.18 0.07
N PRO A 58 -12.24 -6.53 -0.02
CA PRO A 58 -13.25 -7.38 0.58
C PRO A 58 -13.24 -7.29 2.13
N ASP A 59 -14.39 -7.52 2.74
CA ASP A 59 -14.50 -7.59 4.21
C ASP A 59 -13.58 -8.68 4.79
N ASN A 60 -12.96 -8.39 5.93
CA ASN A 60 -12.06 -9.30 6.66
C ASN A 60 -10.84 -9.80 5.85
N SER A 61 -10.49 -9.16 4.72
CA SER A 61 -9.36 -9.55 3.88
C SER A 61 -8.01 -8.98 4.32
N LEU A 62 -8.03 -7.92 5.14
CA LEU A 62 -6.84 -7.23 5.61
C LEU A 62 -6.45 -7.74 7.01
N ARG A 63 -5.17 -8.11 7.19
CA ARG A 63 -4.65 -8.40 8.54
C ARG A 63 -4.20 -7.16 9.30
N MET A 64 -3.87 -6.06 8.62
CA MET A 64 -3.48 -4.81 9.27
C MET A 64 -3.87 -3.59 8.43
N VAL A 65 -3.96 -2.43 9.07
CA VAL A 65 -4.10 -1.12 8.41
C VAL A 65 -3.19 -0.15 9.14
N GLN A 66 -2.42 0.67 8.41
CA GLN A 66 -1.41 1.55 8.99
C GLN A 66 -1.55 3.00 8.49
N LEU A 67 -2.33 3.80 9.21
CA LEU A 67 -2.58 5.19 8.83
C LEU A 67 -1.41 6.09 9.28
N PHE A 68 -0.68 6.65 8.32
CA PHE A 68 0.38 7.64 8.57
C PHE A 68 -0.03 9.00 8.03
N SER A 69 -0.36 9.94 8.91
CA SER A 69 -0.78 11.30 8.55
C SER A 69 0.35 12.29 8.87
N LEU A 70 0.84 13.01 7.87
CA LEU A 70 1.95 13.97 8.02
C LEU A 70 1.50 15.42 8.17
N THR A 71 0.21 15.75 7.98
CA THR A 71 -0.33 17.11 8.19
C THR A 71 -1.86 17.11 8.21
N ARG A 72 -2.46 18.02 8.98
CA ARG A 72 -3.92 18.24 9.04
C ARG A 72 -4.48 18.51 7.62
N GLY A 73 -5.26 17.57 7.09
CA GLY A 73 -6.09 17.79 5.90
C GLY A 73 -5.78 16.93 4.68
N THR A 74 -4.60 16.30 4.58
CA THR A 74 -4.31 15.37 3.48
C THR A 74 -4.48 13.94 3.98
N LYS A 75 -5.57 13.27 3.57
CA LYS A 75 -5.85 11.87 3.89
C LYS A 75 -4.86 10.96 3.17
N ARG A 76 -3.65 10.83 3.70
CA ARG A 76 -2.68 9.82 3.27
C ARG A 76 -2.92 8.58 4.11
N ALA A 77 -3.30 7.49 3.48
CA ALA A 77 -3.65 6.25 4.16
C ALA A 77 -2.83 5.12 3.53
N ILE A 78 -1.72 4.77 4.15
CA ILE A 78 -1.01 3.55 3.79
C ILE A 78 -1.84 2.37 4.33
N ILE A 79 -2.21 1.41 3.48
CA ILE A 79 -3.02 0.28 3.94
C ILE A 79 -2.14 -0.96 3.89
N ASN A 80 -1.59 -1.37 5.02
CA ASN A 80 -0.76 -2.57 5.08
C ASN A 80 -1.61 -3.85 4.94
N ALA A 81 -1.93 -4.22 3.70
CA ALA A 81 -2.79 -5.35 3.37
C ALA A 81 -2.03 -6.68 3.38
N VAL A 82 -1.75 -7.23 4.57
CA VAL A 82 -1.22 -8.59 4.65
C VAL A 82 -2.33 -9.55 4.26
N SER A 83 -2.25 -10.10 3.05
CA SER A 83 -3.12 -11.18 2.62
C SER A 83 -2.40 -12.52 2.71
N TYR A 84 -3.01 -13.50 3.38
CA TYR A 84 -2.65 -14.89 3.16
C TYR A 84 -3.21 -15.29 1.78
N ARG A 85 -2.45 -15.02 0.72
CA ARG A 85 -2.68 -15.56 -0.61
C ARG A 85 -3.99 -15.10 -1.29
N CYS A 86 -4.47 -13.87 -1.05
CA CYS A 86 -5.44 -13.27 -1.96
C CYS A 86 -4.70 -12.72 -3.17
N ARG A 87 -4.55 -13.57 -4.20
CA ARG A 87 -4.55 -13.06 -5.57
C ARG A 87 -5.93 -12.44 -5.76
N LEU A 88 -6.02 -11.12 -5.55
CA LEU A 88 -7.17 -10.36 -5.98
C LEU A 88 -7.39 -10.74 -7.46
N PRO A 89 -8.54 -11.36 -7.82
CA PRO A 89 -8.68 -12.12 -9.06
C PRO A 89 -8.51 -11.30 -10.35
N ASN A 90 -8.34 -9.98 -10.24
CA ASN A 90 -8.18 -9.03 -11.33
C ASN A 90 -6.99 -8.06 -11.14
N TRP A 91 -6.00 -8.39 -10.28
CA TRP A 91 -4.90 -7.47 -9.86
C TRP A 91 -3.52 -8.14 -9.79
#